data_AF-A0A3B0SH50-F1
#
_entry.id   AF-A0A3B0SH50-F1
#
_cell.length_a   1.000
_cell.length_b   1.000
_cell.length_c   1.000
_cell.angle_alpha   90.00
_cell.angle_beta   90.00
_cell.angle_gamma   90.00
#
_symmetry.space_group_name_H-M   'P 1'
#
loop_
_entity.id
_entity.type
_entity.pdbx_description
1 polymer ?
#
loop_
_entity_poly.entity_id
_entity_poly.type
_entity_poly.pdbx_seq_one_letter_code
_entity_poly.pdbx_strand_id
1 'polypeptide(L)'
;MIVGGHVNGMSKLPLEKRVQILSMLVEGSSMRSTSRVVGVSINTVSKLLIEAGEACAKYHDKNVRNLNSKRIQCDEIWSFCY
;
A
#
# COMPACT_ATOMS: atom_id res chain seq x y z
N MET A 1 -13.19 21.89 12.70
CA MET A 1 -14.05 20.80 12.22
C MET A 1 -14.08 20.88 10.70
N ILE A 2 -13.12 20.25 10.02
CA ILE A 2 -13.08 20.26 8.55
C ILE A 2 -13.82 19.00 8.11
N VAL A 3 -14.95 19.23 7.46
CA VAL A 3 -15.90 18.21 7.00
C VAL A 3 -15.19 17.28 6.03
N GLY A 4 -15.09 16.00 6.40
CA GLY A 4 -14.61 14.95 5.54
C GLY A 4 -15.53 14.81 4.33
N GLY A 5 -15.00 15.15 3.15
CA GLY A 5 -15.67 14.92 1.88
C GLY A 5 -15.81 13.41 1.64
N HIS A 6 -16.98 12.86 1.91
CA HIS A 6 -17.37 11.55 1.42
C HIS A 6 -17.65 11.66 -0.09
N VAL A 7 -16.74 11.14 -0.91
CA VAL A 7 -16.94 11.04 -2.37
C VAL A 7 -17.79 9.79 -2.65
N ASN A 8 -19.12 9.95 -2.64
CA ASN A 8 -20.12 8.90 -2.88
C ASN A 8 -20.26 8.52 -4.38
N GLY A 9 -19.14 8.26 -5.06
CA GLY A 9 -19.17 7.88 -6.48
C GLY A 9 -17.79 7.84 -7.11
N MET A 10 -16.94 6.91 -6.69
CA MET A 10 -15.65 6.67 -7.34
C MET A 10 -15.76 5.40 -8.18
N SER A 11 -15.62 5.51 -9.50
CA SER A 11 -15.51 4.34 -10.36
C SER A 11 -14.31 3.51 -9.87
N LYS A 12 -14.57 2.26 -9.49
CA LYS A 12 -13.50 1.37 -9.05
C LYS A 12 -12.60 1.11 -10.25
N LEU A 13 -11.29 1.32 -10.07
CA LEU A 13 -10.32 0.94 -11.10
C LEU A 13 -10.49 -0.56 -11.42
N PRO A 14 -10.36 -0.96 -12.70
CA PRO A 14 -10.29 -2.37 -13.06
C PRO A 14 -9.24 -3.10 -12.23
N LEU A 15 -9.53 -4.34 -11.87
CA LEU A 15 -8.67 -5.14 -10.99
C LEU A 15 -7.24 -5.24 -11.54
N GLU A 16 -7.10 -5.44 -12.85
CA GLU A 16 -5.82 -5.51 -13.55
C GLU A 16 -4.95 -4.28 -13.30
N LYS A 17 -5.52 -3.07 -13.40
CA LYS A 17 -4.78 -1.84 -13.13
C LYS A 17 -4.37 -1.71 -11.66
N ARG A 18 -5.20 -2.16 -10.72
CA ARG A 18 -4.86 -2.14 -9.29
C ARG A 18 -3.71 -3.09 -8.98
N VAL A 19 -3.74 -4.29 -9.56
CA VAL A 19 -2.64 -5.26 -9.46
C VAL A 19 -1.37 -4.67 -10.05
N GLN A 20 -1.43 -4.09 -11.24
CA GLN A 20 -0.28 -3.46 -11.89
C GLN A 20 0.34 -2.35 -11.03
N ILE A 21 -0.47 -1.48 -10.42
CA ILE A 21 0.00 -0.42 -9.52
C ILE A 21 0.75 -1.02 -8.33
N LEU A 22 0.17 -2.03 -7.66
CA LEU A 22 0.79 -2.66 -6.49
C LEU A 22 2.08 -3.41 -6.86
N SER A 23 2.09 -4.16 -7.95
CA SER A 23 3.29 -4.83 -8.45
C SER A 23 4.42 -3.83 -8.70
N MET A 24 4.14 -2.72 -9.39
CA MET A 24 5.15 -1.69 -9.63
C MET A 24 5.72 -1.09 -8.34
N LEU A 25 4.88 -0.86 -7.33
CA LEU A 25 5.31 -0.33 -6.03
C LEU A 25 6.21 -1.32 -5.29
N VAL A 26 5.90 -2.62 -5.34
CA VAL A 26 6.71 -3.69 -4.73
C VAL A 26 8.07 -3.83 -5.41
N GLU A 27 8.14 -3.64 -6.72
CA GLU A 27 9.39 -3.62 -7.50
C GLU A 27 10.22 -2.32 -7.29
N GLY A 28 9.78 -1.42 -6.41
CA GLY A 28 10.52 -0.20 -6.07
C GLY A 28 10.28 0.99 -7.00
N SER A 29 9.23 0.96 -7.84
CA SER A 29 8.86 2.14 -8.64
C SER A 29 8.30 3.25 -7.78
N SER A 30 8.75 4.50 -8.00
CA SER A 30 8.17 5.66 -7.33
C SER A 30 6.70 5.87 -7.70
N MET A 31 5.90 6.43 -6.78
CA MET A 31 4.47 6.73 -7.03
C MET A 31 4.26 7.59 -8.30
N ARG A 32 5.18 8.52 -8.59
CA ARG A 32 5.14 9.37 -9.80
C ARG A 32 5.46 8.59 -11.08
N SER A 33 6.34 7.60 -11.01
CA SER A 33 6.59 6.70 -12.14
C SER A 33 5.35 5.87 -12.44
N THR A 34 4.80 5.23 -11.39
CA THR A 34 3.61 4.39 -11.48
C THR A 34 2.40 5.15 -12.02
N SER A 35 2.18 6.40 -11.58
CA SER A 35 1.08 7.23 -12.07
C SER A 35 1.18 7.53 -13.58
N ARG A 36 2.40 7.75 -14.10
CA ARG A 36 2.65 7.99 -15.53
C ARG A 36 2.47 6.72 -16.37
N VAL A 37 3.01 5.60 -15.90
CA VAL A 37 2.98 4.32 -16.63
C VAL A 37 1.56 3.76 -16.72
N VAL A 38 0.81 3.80 -15.61
CA VAL A 38 -0.56 3.23 -15.56
C VAL A 38 -1.62 4.22 -16.06
N GLY A 39 -1.26 5.49 -16.21
CA GLY A 39 -2.15 6.56 -16.66
C GLY A 39 -3.23 6.89 -15.62
N VAL A 40 -2.82 7.09 -14.36
CA VAL A 40 -3.71 7.40 -13.24
C VAL A 40 -3.20 8.60 -12.46
N SER A 41 -4.08 9.26 -11.69
CA SER A 41 -3.65 10.33 -10.80
C SER A 41 -2.74 9.82 -9.69
N ILE A 42 -1.81 10.65 -9.22
CA ILE A 42 -0.95 10.30 -8.08
C ILE A 42 -1.77 10.04 -6.80
N ASN A 43 -2.91 10.73 -6.64
CA ASN A 43 -3.82 10.52 -5.52
C ASN A 43 -4.43 9.12 -5.53
N THR A 44 -4.70 8.57 -6.72
CA THR A 44 -5.18 7.19 -6.88
C THR A 44 -4.12 6.18 -6.43
N VAL A 45 -2.86 6.40 -6.80
CA VAL A 45 -1.74 5.54 -6.39
C VAL A 45 -1.53 5.62 -4.87
N SER A 46 -1.53 6.83 -4.31
CA SER A 46 -1.38 7.06 -2.87
C SER A 46 -2.50 6.40 -2.06
N LYS A 47 -3.77 6.55 -2.49
CA LYS A 47 -4.91 5.91 -1.82
C LYS A 47 -4.80 4.38 -1.84
N LEU A 48 -4.45 3.79 -2.99
CA LEU A 48 -4.26 2.33 -3.09
C LEU A 48 -3.10 1.84 -2.22
N LEU A 49 -2.01 2.60 -2.14
CA LEU A 49 -0.86 2.27 -1.30
C LEU A 49 -1.24 2.26 0.19
N ILE A 50 -1.99 3.27 0.66
CA ILE A 50 -2.47 3.34 2.05
C ILE A 50 -3.40 2.17 2.37
N GLU A 51 -4.39 1.90 1.51
CA GLU A 51 -5.33 0.78 1.69
C GLU A 51 -4.60 -0.58 1.74
N ALA A 52 -3.60 -0.78 0.88
CA ALA A 52 -2.77 -1.99 0.88
C ALA A 52 -1.94 -2.10 2.17
N GLY A 53 -1.32 -1.01 2.62
CA GLY A 53 -0.56 -0.96 3.87
C GLY A 53 -1.41 -1.33 5.09
N GLU A 54 -2.61 -0.76 5.21
CA GLU A 54 -3.55 -1.10 6.28
C GLU A 54 -3.97 -2.58 6.23
N ALA A 55 -4.20 -3.12 5.04
CA ALA A 55 -4.53 -4.53 4.87
C ALA A 55 -3.37 -5.44 5.29
N CYS A 56 -2.13 -5.10 4.90
CA CYS A 56 -0.92 -5.82 5.31
C CYS A 56 -0.72 -5.79 6.82
N ALA A 57 -0.90 -4.63 7.46
CA ALA A 57 -0.79 -4.49 8.91
C ALA A 57 -1.82 -5.35 9.65
N LYS A 58 -3.10 -5.30 9.22
CA LYS A 58 -4.17 -6.14 9.77
C LYS A 58 -3.92 -7.64 9.54
N TYR A 59 -3.37 -8.00 8.39
CA TYR A 59 -3.03 -9.39 8.08
C TYR A 59 -1.90 -9.89 8.97
N HIS A 60 -0.83 -9.11 9.10
CA HIS A 60 0.32 -9.45 9.93
C HIS A 60 -0.10 -9.60 11.40
N ASP A 61 -0.86 -8.64 11.93
CA ASP A 61 -1.38 -8.70 13.30
C ASP A 61 -2.22 -9.96 13.57
N LYS A 62 -3.05 -10.39 12.61
CA LYS A 62 -3.88 -11.59 12.78
C LYS A 62 -3.11 -12.91 12.67
N ASN A 63 -2.13 -13.00 11.77
CA ASN A 63 -1.48 -14.26 11.42
C ASN A 63 -0.17 -14.51 12.18
N VAL A 64 0.54 -13.45 12.56
CA VAL A 64 1.85 -13.53 13.21
C VAL A 64 1.68 -13.44 14.73
N ARG A 65 1.01 -14.45 15.31
CA ARG A 65 0.77 -14.56 16.77
C ARG A 65 1.14 -15.95 17.26
N ASN A 66 1.62 -16.03 18.50
CA ASN A 66 1.96 -17.29 19.18
C ASN A 66 2.88 -18.21 18.35
N LEU A 67 3.89 -17.63 17.70
CA LEU A 67 4.85 -18.38 16.90
C LEU A 67 5.67 -19.32 17.77
N ASN A 68 5.66 -20.61 17.46
CA ASN A 68 6.53 -21.60 18.10
C ASN A 68 7.94 -21.53 17.48
N SER A 69 8.74 -20.58 17.96
CA SER A 69 10.08 -20.30 17.43
C SER A 69 11.16 -20.76 18.41
N LYS A 70 12.12 -21.58 17.93
CA LYS A 70 13.28 -22.02 18.74
C LYS A 70 14.45 -21.03 18.72
N ARG A 71 14.58 -20.24 17.65
CA ARG A 71 15.61 -19.21 17.45
C ARG A 71 14.97 -18.03 16.71
N ILE A 72 15.28 -16.82 17.13
CA ILE A 72 14.74 -15.58 16.57
C ILE A 72 15.92 -14.69 16.18
N GLN A 73 15.89 -14.15 14.96
CA GLN A 73 16.83 -13.12 14.51
C GLN A 73 16.09 -11.79 14.46
N CYS A 74 16.72 -10.76 15.01
CA CYS A 74 16.25 -9.39 14.93
C CYS A 74 17.18 -8.66 13.96
N ASP A 75 16.59 -7.99 12.98
CA ASP A 75 17.27 -7.15 12.00
C ASP A 75 16.59 -5.78 11.97
N GLU A 76 17.35 -4.76 11.59
CA GLU A 76 16.84 -3.38 11.49
C GLU A 76 17.06 -2.82 10.10
N ILE A 77 16.01 -2.21 9.54
CA ILE A 77 16.05 -1.54 8.25
C ILE A 77 15.77 -0.06 8.49
N TRP A 78 16.69 0.79 8.02
CA TRP A 78 16.61 2.24 8.17
C TRP A 78 16.17 2.91 6.87
N SER A 79 15.35 3.95 6.99
CA SER A 79 14.94 4.79 5.87
C SER A 79 14.91 6.26 6.27
N PHE A 80 15.24 7.15 5.33
CA PHE A 80 15.11 8.59 5.54
C PHE A 80 13.65 9.00 5.27
N CYS A 81 12.99 9.56 6.29
CA CYS A 81 11.63 10.13 6.19
C CYS A 81 11.71 11.65 6.25
N TYR A 82 11.12 12.34 5.28
CA TYR A 82 11.06 13.80 5.18
C TYR A 82 9.63 14.30 4.93
#